data_AF-A0A969E3M4-F1
#
_entry.id   AF-A0A969E3M4-F1
#
_cell.length_a   1.000
_cell.length_b   1.000
_cell.length_c   1.000
_cell.angle_alpha   90.00
_cell.angle_beta   90.00
_cell.angle_gamma   90.00
#
_symmetry.space_group_name_H-M   'P 1'
#
loop_
_entity.id
_entity.type
_entity.pdbx_description
1 polymer ?
#
loop_
_entity_poly.entity_id
_entity_poly.type
_entity_poly.pdbx_seq_one_letter_code
_entity_poly.pdbx_strand_id
1 'polypeptide(L)'
;MEKIRKPRLFDRNMLIVCEDSHTAPNYLLGLKRLALAQNSWDYIEILPKPPLEMSENTEGGEALDVGVRNEQDRHKTNRSQRQFMNMAQEEWLEFELEKEFREQPVRYVRTAQQALADGSYAEGWAVYDLDGHTGHRRAAAMAKETPEVKIAFSSRAIEMWFLLHFGVFDVAFQKVHCKGEKKKVLNCNAQNFCRSDGRGDCLTGFMRRNTPLWAYKKSEDYFPILNPLLENAMRNARFLREKYPENLPFFERNPYTTMDFLIKSLLKWVGQGEETTIGFFKIKIVETQPDFVLVCRNISEFNQILHESHFFSDGISFRLVGDGVFEPDEQRFVTLKFHSQTTDIKFKFPAENDRDFVWFLSV
;
A
#
# COMPACT_ATOMS: atom_id res chain seq x y z
N MET A 1 28.13 15.21 -27.42
CA MET A 1 27.18 16.08 -26.68
C MET A 1 26.36 15.19 -25.77
N GLU A 2 26.79 15.06 -24.52
CA GLU A 2 25.97 14.42 -23.48
C GLU A 2 24.67 15.21 -23.34
N LYS A 3 23.54 14.52 -23.48
CA LYS A 3 22.24 15.10 -23.16
C LYS A 3 22.23 15.35 -21.66
N ILE A 4 22.45 16.61 -21.27
CA ILE A 4 22.16 17.11 -19.93
C ILE A 4 20.71 16.69 -19.63
N ARG A 5 20.53 15.72 -18.73
CA ARG A 5 19.21 15.32 -18.23
C ARG A 5 18.61 16.56 -17.57
N LYS A 6 17.55 17.13 -18.16
CA LYS A 6 16.72 18.11 -17.46
C LYS A 6 16.23 17.47 -16.15
N PRO A 7 16.34 18.13 -14.99
CA PRO A 7 15.74 17.63 -13.76
C PRO A 7 14.23 17.47 -14.03
N ARG A 8 13.69 16.26 -13.89
CA ARG A 8 12.26 16.01 -14.07
C ARG A 8 11.54 16.59 -12.87
N LEU A 9 10.37 17.18 -13.08
CA LEU A 9 9.70 18.03 -12.09
C LEU A 9 9.07 17.27 -10.90
N PHE A 10 9.21 15.93 -10.80
CA PHE A 10 8.70 15.10 -9.70
C PHE A 10 9.52 13.80 -9.65
N ASP A 11 10.45 13.68 -8.70
CA ASP A 11 11.39 12.56 -8.63
C ASP A 11 10.84 11.36 -7.84
N ARG A 12 9.71 11.52 -7.13
CA ARG A 12 9.12 10.51 -6.24
C ARG A 12 7.65 10.26 -6.59
N ASN A 13 7.40 9.69 -7.76
CA ASN A 13 6.05 9.30 -8.20
C ASN A 13 5.84 7.79 -8.11
N MET A 14 4.69 7.36 -7.58
CA MET A 14 4.32 5.94 -7.47
C MET A 14 3.04 5.64 -8.26
N LEU A 15 3.03 4.51 -8.98
CA LEU A 15 1.82 3.94 -9.56
C LEU A 15 1.46 2.63 -8.85
N ILE A 16 0.19 2.46 -8.51
CA ILE A 16 -0.36 1.24 -7.90
C ILE A 16 -1.51 0.73 -8.76
N VAL A 17 -1.37 -0.47 -9.33
CA VAL A 17 -2.35 -1.10 -10.22
C VAL A 17 -2.99 -2.28 -9.51
N CYS A 18 -4.26 -2.12 -9.13
CA CYS A 18 -5.07 -3.10 -8.42
C CYS A 18 -5.88 -3.98 -9.38
N GLU A 19 -6.04 -5.24 -9.01
CA GLU A 19 -6.92 -6.19 -9.70
C GLU A 19 -8.40 -5.80 -9.54
N ASP A 20 -8.81 -5.50 -8.30
CA ASP A 20 -10.18 -5.13 -7.98
C ASP A 20 -10.39 -3.61 -8.03
N SER A 21 -11.66 -3.21 -8.15
CA SER A 21 -12.05 -1.81 -8.34
C SER A 21 -12.63 -1.13 -7.10
N HIS A 22 -12.61 -1.77 -5.93
CA HIS A 22 -13.30 -1.27 -4.75
C HIS A 22 -12.46 -1.41 -3.49
N THR A 23 -12.24 -2.64 -3.02
CA THR A 23 -11.69 -2.89 -1.68
C THR A 23 -10.22 -2.51 -1.59
N ALA A 24 -9.37 -2.96 -2.51
CA ALA A 24 -7.96 -2.56 -2.49
C ALA A 24 -7.78 -1.08 -2.81
N PRO A 25 -8.36 -0.52 -3.89
CA PRO A 25 -8.22 0.91 -4.18
C PRO A 25 -8.68 1.82 -3.04
N ASN A 26 -9.82 1.54 -2.40
CA ASN A 26 -10.33 2.35 -1.29
C ASN A 26 -9.44 2.26 -0.04
N TYR A 27 -8.95 1.06 0.30
CA TYR A 27 -8.02 0.92 1.41
C TYR A 27 -6.71 1.68 1.15
N LEU A 28 -6.19 1.57 -0.07
CA LEU A 28 -4.94 2.22 -0.48
C LEU A 28 -5.10 3.75 -0.62
N LEU A 29 -6.31 4.27 -0.85
CA LEU A 29 -6.59 5.71 -0.83
C LEU A 29 -6.24 6.33 0.53
N GLY A 30 -6.61 5.67 1.63
CA GLY A 30 -6.26 6.15 2.98
C GLY A 30 -4.75 6.18 3.21
N LEU A 31 -4.04 5.14 2.76
CA LEU A 31 -2.58 5.08 2.80
C LEU A 31 -1.93 6.16 1.91
N LYS A 32 -2.45 6.37 0.69
CA LYS A 32 -2.04 7.47 -0.21
C LYS A 32 -2.13 8.82 0.49
N ARG A 33 -3.22 9.09 1.20
CA ARG A 33 -3.39 10.34 1.96
C ARG A 33 -2.31 10.49 3.03
N LEU A 34 -2.00 9.42 3.79
CA LEU A 34 -0.92 9.46 4.77
C LEU A 34 0.43 9.73 4.14
N ALA A 35 0.79 9.02 3.07
CA ALA A 35 2.08 9.19 2.40
C ALA A 35 2.27 10.60 1.82
N LEU A 36 1.22 11.17 1.20
CA LEU A 36 1.27 12.53 0.67
C LEU A 36 1.36 13.56 1.78
N ALA A 37 0.59 13.40 2.87
CA ALA A 37 0.67 14.29 4.04
C ALA A 37 2.06 14.28 4.71
N GLN A 38 2.81 13.19 4.54
CA GLN A 38 4.16 13.00 5.07
C GLN A 38 5.26 13.36 4.06
N ASN A 39 4.91 13.85 2.87
CA ASN A 39 5.87 14.16 1.81
C ASN A 39 6.77 12.96 1.44
N SER A 40 6.27 11.73 1.59
CA SER A 40 6.98 10.49 1.21
C SER A 40 7.07 10.32 -0.31
N TRP A 41 6.06 10.84 -1.01
CA TRP A 41 5.91 10.81 -2.46
C TRP A 41 5.38 12.17 -2.93
N ASP A 42 5.79 12.59 -4.12
CA ASP A 42 5.29 13.81 -4.75
C ASP A 42 3.92 13.57 -5.38
N TYR A 43 3.72 12.38 -5.95
CA TYR A 43 2.45 11.94 -6.53
C TYR A 43 2.26 10.43 -6.39
N ILE A 44 1.02 10.02 -6.14
CA ILE A 44 0.62 8.60 -6.07
C ILE A 44 -0.65 8.42 -6.89
N GLU A 45 -0.57 7.59 -7.93
CA GLU A 45 -1.72 7.14 -8.70
C GLU A 45 -2.14 5.73 -8.28
N ILE A 46 -3.46 5.54 -8.12
CA ILE A 46 -4.07 4.24 -7.85
C ILE A 46 -5.02 3.95 -9.01
N LEU A 47 -4.78 2.83 -9.67
CA LEU A 47 -5.61 2.30 -10.74
C LEU A 47 -6.28 0.99 -10.29
N PRO A 48 -7.55 0.75 -10.63
CA PRO A 48 -8.49 1.77 -11.08
C PRO A 48 -8.70 2.84 -10.00
N LYS A 49 -9.19 4.01 -10.41
CA LYS A 49 -9.41 5.13 -9.49
C LYS A 49 -10.32 4.71 -8.32
N PRO A 50 -9.93 4.95 -7.06
CA PRO A 50 -10.74 4.56 -5.91
C PRO A 50 -12.17 5.16 -5.96
N PRO A 51 -13.23 4.35 -5.81
CA PRO A 51 -14.60 4.86 -5.81
C PRO A 51 -14.87 5.94 -4.76
N LEU A 52 -14.27 5.84 -3.57
CA LEU A 52 -14.44 6.84 -2.51
C LEU A 52 -13.82 8.19 -2.88
N GLU A 53 -12.73 8.19 -3.66
CA GLU A 53 -12.14 9.42 -4.19
C GLU A 53 -13.05 10.09 -5.22
N MET A 54 -13.82 9.30 -5.98
CA MET A 54 -14.77 9.84 -6.95
C MET A 54 -15.98 10.49 -6.26
N SER A 55 -16.51 9.87 -5.20
CA SER A 55 -17.66 10.41 -4.46
C SER A 55 -17.35 11.74 -3.76
N GLU A 56 -16.15 11.90 -3.21
CA GLU A 56 -15.73 13.15 -2.55
C GLU A 56 -15.67 14.33 -3.53
N ASN A 57 -15.18 14.09 -4.74
CA ASN A 57 -15.08 15.11 -5.78
C ASN A 57 -16.45 15.59 -6.30
N THR A 58 -17.49 14.75 -6.22
CA THR A 58 -18.87 15.13 -6.60
C THR A 58 -19.62 15.92 -5.54
N GLU A 59 -19.24 15.81 -4.26
CA GLU A 59 -19.93 16.51 -3.16
C GLU A 59 -19.35 17.92 -2.87
N GLY A 60 -18.18 18.25 -3.42
CA GLY A 60 -17.53 19.57 -3.27
C GLY A 60 -17.90 20.65 -4.29
N GLY A 61 -18.85 20.38 -5.20
CA GLY A 61 -19.38 21.37 -6.15
C GLY A 61 -20.45 22.24 -5.50
N GLU A 62 -20.20 23.55 -5.43
CA GLU A 62 -21.04 24.58 -4.82
C GLU A 62 -22.56 24.37 -5.02
N ALA A 63 -23.28 24.20 -3.91
CA ALA A 63 -24.69 24.50 -3.83
C ALA A 63 -24.86 26.03 -3.77
N LEU A 64 -25.04 26.65 -4.94
CA LEU A 64 -25.50 28.03 -5.07
C LEU A 64 -26.92 28.07 -5.64
N ASP A 65 -27.80 28.49 -4.74
CA ASP A 65 -29.07 29.19 -4.90
C ASP A 65 -30.40 28.42 -5.11
N VAL A 66 -31.11 28.42 -3.98
CA VAL A 66 -32.54 28.62 -3.75
C VAL A 66 -33.39 28.97 -4.98
N GLY A 67 -34.34 28.09 -5.31
CA GLY A 67 -35.41 28.36 -6.26
C GLY A 67 -36.55 27.36 -6.19
N VAL A 68 -37.46 27.58 -5.25
CA VAL A 68 -38.89 27.18 -5.22
C VAL A 68 -39.26 25.78 -5.75
N ARG A 69 -39.54 24.86 -4.81
CA ARG A 69 -40.27 23.62 -5.08
C ARG A 69 -41.73 23.93 -5.42
N ASN A 70 -42.16 23.58 -6.63
CA ASN A 70 -43.56 23.25 -6.88
C ASN A 70 -43.70 21.72 -6.84
N GLU A 71 -44.45 21.27 -5.83
CA GLU A 71 -45.06 19.96 -5.79
C GLU A 71 -46.11 19.88 -6.90
N GLN A 72 -45.87 19.04 -7.90
CA GLN A 72 -46.84 18.28 -8.71
C GLN A 72 -46.11 17.81 -9.98
N ASP A 73 -45.68 16.54 -10.03
CA ASP A 73 -46.11 15.63 -11.10
C ASP A 73 -45.48 14.23 -11.01
N ARG A 74 -46.38 13.32 -10.64
CA ARG A 74 -46.53 11.90 -10.98
C ARG A 74 -45.59 11.34 -12.07
N HIS A 75 -44.87 10.25 -11.76
CA HIS A 75 -45.27 8.88 -12.13
C HIS A 75 -44.15 7.86 -11.84
N LYS A 76 -44.51 6.77 -11.15
CA LYS A 76 -43.70 5.55 -11.05
C LYS A 76 -43.46 4.98 -12.45
N THR A 77 -42.20 4.81 -12.84
CA THR A 77 -41.79 3.71 -13.71
C THR A 77 -40.55 3.04 -13.11
N ASN A 78 -40.69 1.76 -12.77
CA ASN A 78 -39.59 0.87 -12.46
C ASN A 78 -38.74 0.70 -13.72
N ARG A 79 -37.51 1.24 -13.74
CA ARG A 79 -36.48 0.78 -14.67
C ARG A 79 -35.18 0.60 -13.90
N SER A 80 -34.75 -0.66 -13.82
CA SER A 80 -33.56 -1.09 -13.12
C SER A 80 -32.32 -0.35 -13.61
N GLN A 81 -31.65 0.37 -12.71
CA GLN A 81 -30.25 0.84 -12.87
C GLN A 81 -29.26 -0.35 -12.82
N ARG A 82 -29.53 -1.41 -13.57
CA ARG A 82 -28.61 -2.52 -13.79
C ARG A 82 -28.29 -2.54 -15.27
N GLN A 83 -27.19 -1.87 -15.66
CA GLN A 83 -26.33 -2.27 -16.79
C GLN A 83 -25.23 -1.25 -17.17
N PHE A 84 -25.16 -0.05 -16.58
CA PHE A 84 -24.18 0.96 -17.03
C PHE A 84 -22.83 0.99 -16.29
N MET A 85 -22.66 0.27 -15.19
CA MET A 85 -21.37 0.30 -14.45
C MET A 85 -20.29 -0.65 -14.99
N ASN A 86 -20.62 -1.58 -15.90
CA ASN A 86 -19.62 -2.51 -16.44
C ASN A 86 -18.84 -1.92 -17.64
N MET A 87 -19.43 -1.03 -18.44
CA MET A 87 -18.73 -0.44 -19.61
C MET A 87 -17.63 0.54 -19.19
N ALA A 88 -17.86 1.34 -18.16
CA ALA A 88 -16.88 2.31 -17.66
C ALA A 88 -15.72 1.65 -16.87
N GLN A 89 -15.76 0.35 -16.58
CA GLN A 89 -14.64 -0.37 -15.94
C GLN A 89 -13.64 -0.94 -16.96
N GLU A 90 -14.07 -1.16 -18.20
CA GLU A 90 -13.22 -1.73 -19.27
C GLU A 90 -12.51 -0.65 -20.10
N GLU A 91 -13.07 0.55 -20.23
CA GLU A 91 -12.46 1.65 -21.00
C GLU A 91 -11.22 2.29 -20.35
N TRP A 92 -11.02 2.14 -19.02
CA TRP A 92 -10.07 2.97 -18.26
C TRP A 92 -8.68 2.33 -18.06
N LEU A 93 -8.35 1.32 -18.86
CA LEU A 93 -7.05 0.65 -18.83
C LEU A 93 -6.64 0.09 -20.20
N GLU A 94 -7.16 0.64 -21.29
CA GLU A 94 -6.49 0.50 -22.59
C GLU A 94 -5.42 1.60 -22.74
N PHE A 95 -4.36 1.53 -21.92
CA PHE A 95 -3.06 1.45 -22.60
C PHE A 95 -3.23 0.28 -23.55
N GLU A 96 -3.01 0.42 -24.86
CA GLU A 96 -3.14 -0.69 -25.80
C GLU A 96 -2.15 -1.80 -25.40
N LEU A 97 -2.51 -2.59 -24.38
CA LEU A 97 -1.71 -3.66 -23.86
C LEU A 97 -1.65 -4.66 -24.98
N GLU A 98 -0.42 -5.02 -25.33
CA GLU A 98 -0.20 -5.99 -26.38
C GLU A 98 -0.98 -7.25 -26.01
N LYS A 99 -1.64 -7.87 -26.99
CA LYS A 99 -2.61 -8.94 -26.76
C LYS A 99 -2.09 -10.05 -25.84
N GLU A 100 -0.79 -10.33 -25.91
CA GLU A 100 -0.11 -11.33 -25.09
C GLU A 100 0.01 -10.98 -23.60
N PHE A 101 -0.14 -9.72 -23.19
CA PHE A 101 -0.07 -9.27 -21.80
C PHE A 101 -1.43 -8.96 -21.17
N ARG A 102 -2.54 -9.19 -21.89
CA ARG A 102 -3.89 -8.92 -21.38
C ARG A 102 -4.37 -9.92 -20.33
N GLU A 103 -3.69 -11.07 -20.18
CA GLU A 103 -4.06 -12.08 -19.20
C GLU A 103 -3.84 -11.61 -17.75
N GLN A 104 -4.65 -12.10 -16.82
CA GLN A 104 -4.47 -11.81 -15.40
C GLN A 104 -3.54 -12.85 -14.74
N PRO A 105 -2.73 -12.44 -13.75
CA PRO A 105 -2.46 -11.06 -13.30
C PRO A 105 -1.38 -10.31 -14.13
N VAL A 106 -0.89 -10.90 -15.24
CA VAL A 106 0.18 -10.33 -16.07
C VAL A 106 -0.08 -8.88 -16.49
N ARG A 107 -1.33 -8.56 -16.83
CA ARG A 107 -1.73 -7.22 -17.23
C ARG A 107 -1.36 -6.14 -16.22
N TYR A 108 -1.45 -6.42 -14.92
CA TYR A 108 -1.20 -5.43 -13.87
C TYR A 108 0.29 -5.09 -13.78
N VAL A 109 1.14 -6.11 -13.89
CA VAL A 109 2.60 -5.94 -13.96
C VAL A 109 2.98 -5.20 -15.24
N ARG A 110 2.40 -5.57 -16.39
CA ARG A 110 2.69 -4.91 -17.66
C ARG A 110 2.27 -3.44 -17.67
N THR A 111 1.11 -3.11 -17.13
CA THR A 111 0.66 -1.72 -16.97
C THR A 111 1.67 -0.92 -16.15
N ALA A 112 2.12 -1.44 -15.01
CA ALA A 112 3.15 -0.78 -14.22
C ALA A 112 4.46 -0.59 -15.00
N GLN A 113 4.93 -1.61 -15.73
CA GLN A 113 6.13 -1.51 -16.57
C GLN A 113 6.02 -0.43 -17.65
N GLN A 114 4.88 -0.35 -18.36
CA GLN A 114 4.66 0.66 -19.39
C GLN A 114 4.66 2.07 -18.82
N ALA A 115 4.01 2.28 -17.66
CA ALA A 115 3.99 3.58 -16.99
C ALA A 115 5.36 4.03 -16.48
N LEU A 116 6.26 3.09 -16.15
CA LEU A 116 7.63 3.43 -15.79
C LEU A 116 8.50 3.77 -17.02
N ALA A 117 8.18 3.24 -18.20
CA ALA A 117 9.00 3.41 -19.40
C ALA A 117 9.00 4.85 -19.95
N ASP A 118 7.92 5.60 -19.77
CA ASP A 118 7.89 7.05 -20.07
C ASP A 118 8.59 7.90 -18.98
N GLY A 119 8.86 7.27 -17.83
CA GLY A 119 9.49 7.81 -16.64
C GLY A 119 8.65 8.87 -15.92
N SER A 120 7.32 8.75 -16.00
CA SER A 120 6.35 9.48 -15.18
C SER A 120 6.34 8.98 -13.74
N TYR A 121 6.74 7.72 -13.54
CA TYR A 121 6.78 7.05 -12.23
C TYR A 121 8.18 6.56 -11.91
N ALA A 122 8.58 6.69 -10.65
CA ALA A 122 9.80 6.12 -10.09
C ALA A 122 9.59 4.68 -9.60
N GLU A 123 8.35 4.32 -9.23
CA GLU A 123 8.02 3.00 -8.70
C GLU A 123 6.62 2.55 -9.11
N GLY A 124 6.48 1.27 -9.45
CA GLY A 124 5.21 0.66 -9.85
C GLY A 124 4.87 -0.56 -9.01
N TRP A 125 3.59 -0.75 -8.68
CA TRP A 125 3.11 -1.90 -7.93
C TRP A 125 1.92 -2.56 -8.61
N ALA A 126 1.98 -3.87 -8.79
CA ALA A 126 0.82 -4.70 -9.11
C ALA A 126 0.23 -5.28 -7.81
N VAL A 127 -1.05 -5.04 -7.56
CA VAL A 127 -1.79 -5.50 -6.37
C VAL A 127 -2.86 -6.49 -6.79
N TYR A 128 -2.70 -7.76 -6.46
CA TYR A 128 -3.65 -8.79 -6.89
C TYR A 128 -3.67 -9.97 -5.90
N ASP A 129 -4.73 -10.78 -5.98
CA ASP A 129 -4.87 -11.98 -5.17
C ASP A 129 -4.73 -13.29 -5.98
N LEU A 130 -4.71 -14.44 -5.30
CA LEU A 130 -4.79 -15.72 -6.01
C LEU A 130 -6.23 -15.99 -6.44
N ASP A 131 -6.42 -15.87 -7.74
CA ASP A 131 -7.64 -16.22 -8.45
C ASP A 131 -7.50 -17.57 -9.19
N GLY A 132 -8.44 -17.85 -10.09
CA GLY A 132 -8.40 -19.02 -10.98
C GLY A 132 -7.55 -18.83 -12.23
N HIS A 133 -6.83 -17.71 -12.38
CA HIS A 133 -6.02 -17.41 -13.56
C HIS A 133 -4.62 -18.05 -13.44
N THR A 134 -3.98 -18.31 -14.57
CA THR A 134 -2.70 -19.07 -14.63
C THR A 134 -1.47 -18.18 -14.76
N GLY A 135 -1.65 -16.87 -14.97
CA GLY A 135 -0.58 -15.92 -15.29
C GLY A 135 0.39 -15.62 -14.13
N HIS A 136 0.13 -16.12 -12.92
CA HIS A 136 0.88 -15.78 -11.70
C HIS A 136 2.40 -15.97 -11.84
N ARG A 137 2.81 -17.11 -12.42
CA ARG A 137 4.24 -17.41 -12.63
C ARG A 137 4.89 -16.43 -13.60
N ARG A 138 4.18 -16.07 -14.68
CA ARG A 138 4.67 -15.12 -15.69
C ARG A 138 4.74 -13.71 -15.12
N ALA A 139 3.70 -13.27 -14.40
CA ALA A 139 3.69 -11.99 -13.70
C ALA A 139 4.88 -11.86 -12.73
N ALA A 140 5.16 -12.92 -11.95
CA ALA A 140 6.30 -12.98 -11.05
C ALA A 140 7.65 -12.91 -11.77
N ALA A 141 7.77 -13.51 -12.96
CA ALA A 141 8.98 -13.42 -13.77
C ALA A 141 9.16 -12.01 -14.34
N MET A 142 8.10 -11.42 -14.91
CA MET A 142 8.13 -10.07 -15.48
C MET A 142 8.49 -9.00 -14.44
N ALA A 143 7.96 -9.09 -13.22
CA ALA A 143 8.34 -8.14 -12.16
C ALA A 143 9.84 -8.20 -11.80
N LYS A 144 10.51 -9.35 -12.00
CA LYS A 144 11.96 -9.45 -11.77
C LYS A 144 12.78 -8.79 -12.88
N GLU A 145 12.23 -8.63 -14.07
CA GLU A 145 12.89 -7.98 -15.20
C GLU A 145 12.91 -6.44 -15.06
N THR A 146 12.05 -5.88 -14.20
CA THR A 146 11.97 -4.45 -13.92
C THR A 146 11.96 -4.22 -12.40
N PRO A 147 13.13 -4.05 -11.76
CA PRO A 147 13.24 -3.98 -10.29
C PRO A 147 12.36 -2.91 -9.60
N GLU A 148 12.03 -1.84 -10.32
CA GLU A 148 11.14 -0.77 -9.88
C GLU A 148 9.66 -1.17 -9.90
N VAL A 149 9.31 -2.25 -10.59
CA VAL A 149 7.97 -2.85 -10.59
C VAL A 149 7.92 -4.02 -9.59
N LYS A 150 7.04 -3.90 -8.59
CA LYS A 150 6.92 -4.86 -7.50
C LYS A 150 5.50 -5.43 -7.43
N ILE A 151 5.34 -6.52 -6.67
CA ILE A 151 4.05 -7.23 -6.51
C ILE A 151 3.64 -7.21 -5.04
N ALA A 152 2.43 -6.70 -4.77
CA ALA A 152 1.74 -6.86 -3.50
C ALA A 152 0.66 -7.92 -3.68
N PHE A 153 0.86 -9.08 -3.06
CA PHE A 153 0.02 -10.26 -3.27
C PHE A 153 -0.73 -10.66 -2.00
N SER A 154 -1.90 -11.26 -2.16
CA SER A 154 -2.62 -11.94 -1.08
C SER A 154 -3.17 -13.30 -1.52
N SER A 155 -3.02 -14.34 -0.70
CA SER A 155 -3.26 -15.75 -1.08
C SER A 155 -4.68 -16.12 -1.49
N ARG A 156 -5.65 -15.20 -1.33
CA ARG A 156 -7.07 -15.40 -1.73
C ARG A 156 -7.83 -14.11 -1.99
N ALA A 157 -7.48 -13.07 -1.26
CA ALA A 157 -8.21 -11.81 -1.22
C ALA A 157 -7.49 -10.81 -0.31
N ILE A 158 -7.65 -9.52 -0.57
CA ILE A 158 -7.14 -8.47 0.34
C ILE A 158 -7.77 -8.54 1.74
N GLU A 159 -8.95 -9.15 1.92
CA GLU A 159 -9.54 -9.38 3.23
C GLU A 159 -8.63 -10.22 4.17
N MET A 160 -7.70 -11.01 3.63
CA MET A 160 -6.65 -11.65 4.44
C MET A 160 -5.76 -10.60 5.10
N TRP A 161 -5.35 -9.56 4.36
CA TRP A 161 -4.61 -8.44 4.91
C TRP A 161 -5.43 -7.68 5.98
N PHE A 162 -6.74 -7.55 5.80
CA PHE A 162 -7.62 -6.93 6.82
C PHE A 162 -7.67 -7.74 8.11
N LEU A 163 -7.72 -9.08 8.02
CA LEU A 163 -7.65 -9.94 9.20
C LEU A 163 -6.38 -9.69 10.02
N LEU A 164 -5.23 -9.52 9.36
CA LEU A 164 -3.94 -9.38 10.04
C LEU A 164 -3.83 -8.13 10.92
N HIS A 165 -4.69 -7.13 10.74
CA HIS A 165 -4.76 -5.99 11.66
C HIS A 165 -5.20 -6.41 13.07
N PHE A 166 -6.01 -7.46 13.19
CA PHE A 166 -6.62 -7.88 14.45
C PHE A 166 -5.89 -9.07 15.11
N GLY A 167 -4.95 -9.70 14.42
CA GLY A 167 -4.16 -10.80 14.97
C GLY A 167 -3.51 -11.69 13.92
N VAL A 168 -2.68 -12.63 14.38
CA VAL A 168 -2.14 -13.69 13.52
C VAL A 168 -3.22 -14.77 13.33
N PHE A 169 -3.71 -14.90 12.10
CA PHE A 169 -4.67 -15.93 11.73
C PHE A 169 -4.01 -16.93 10.80
N ASP A 170 -3.48 -18.01 11.38
CA ASP A 170 -2.85 -19.10 10.64
C ASP A 170 -3.89 -20.08 10.08
N VAL A 171 -4.81 -19.55 9.26
CA VAL A 171 -5.93 -20.32 8.70
C VAL A 171 -5.87 -20.23 7.17
N ALA A 172 -5.68 -21.38 6.52
CA ALA A 172 -5.74 -21.49 5.07
C ALA A 172 -7.20 -21.49 4.61
N PHE A 173 -7.66 -20.39 4.02
CA PHE A 173 -9.02 -20.31 3.48
C PHE A 173 -9.06 -20.87 2.06
N GLN A 174 -10.02 -21.77 1.79
CA GLN A 174 -10.25 -22.31 0.45
C GLN A 174 -11.18 -21.44 -0.40
N LYS A 175 -11.83 -20.45 0.21
CA LYS A 175 -12.80 -19.57 -0.45
C LYS A 175 -12.91 -18.24 0.30
N VAL A 176 -13.08 -17.16 -0.45
CA VAL A 176 -13.31 -15.80 0.10
C VAL A 176 -14.72 -15.69 0.70
N HIS A 177 -15.72 -16.19 -0.04
CA HIS A 177 -17.11 -16.24 0.37
C HIS A 177 -17.71 -17.62 0.12
N CYS A 178 -18.64 -18.04 0.98
CA CYS A 178 -19.54 -19.13 0.64
C CYS A 178 -20.52 -18.68 -0.45
N LYS A 179 -20.87 -19.61 -1.35
CA LYS A 179 -21.93 -19.42 -2.33
C LYS A 179 -23.03 -20.45 -2.08
N GLY A 180 -24.27 -20.00 -2.06
CA GLY A 180 -25.44 -20.87 -1.93
C GLY A 180 -25.93 -21.38 -3.28
N GLU A 181 -27.16 -21.88 -3.29
CA GLU A 181 -27.85 -22.23 -4.52
C GLU A 181 -27.88 -21.04 -5.50
N LYS A 182 -27.70 -21.32 -6.79
CA LYS A 182 -27.60 -20.32 -7.87
C LYS A 182 -26.38 -19.39 -7.78
N LYS A 183 -25.29 -19.83 -7.13
CA LYS A 183 -24.00 -19.10 -7.02
C LYS A 183 -24.09 -17.75 -6.30
N LYS A 184 -25.18 -17.47 -5.57
CA LYS A 184 -25.32 -16.24 -4.77
C LYS A 184 -24.39 -16.28 -3.57
N VAL A 185 -23.68 -15.18 -3.31
CA VAL A 185 -22.83 -15.03 -2.12
C VAL A 185 -23.70 -15.13 -0.86
N LEU A 186 -23.28 -15.98 0.08
CA LEU A 186 -23.87 -16.06 1.40
C LEU A 186 -23.15 -15.08 2.32
N ASN A 187 -23.93 -14.26 3.03
CA ASN A 187 -23.39 -13.35 4.04
C ASN A 187 -23.14 -14.10 5.35
N CYS A 188 -22.17 -15.00 5.33
CA CYS A 188 -21.80 -15.77 6.52
C CYS A 188 -21.32 -14.82 7.63
N ASN A 189 -21.80 -15.08 8.86
CA ASN A 189 -21.49 -14.32 10.08
C ASN A 189 -21.73 -15.24 11.31
N ALA A 190 -21.89 -14.67 12.52
CA ALA A 190 -22.17 -15.44 13.74
C ALA A 190 -23.55 -16.14 13.73
N GLN A 191 -24.54 -15.55 13.07
CA GLN A 191 -25.91 -16.06 12.98
C GLN A 191 -26.11 -17.02 11.79
N ASN A 192 -25.34 -16.82 10.72
CA ASN A 192 -25.36 -17.62 9.50
C ASN A 192 -24.02 -18.33 9.31
N PHE A 193 -23.86 -19.50 9.91
CA PHE A 193 -22.62 -20.28 9.81
C PHE A 193 -22.39 -20.87 8.42
N CYS A 194 -21.12 -21.09 8.08
CA CYS A 194 -20.69 -21.76 6.85
C CYS A 194 -21.06 -23.26 6.92
N ARG A 195 -22.34 -23.62 6.67
CA ARG A 195 -22.82 -25.01 6.71
C ARG A 195 -22.94 -25.68 5.33
N SER A 196 -22.74 -24.96 4.23
CA SER A 196 -23.22 -25.40 2.91
C SER A 196 -22.27 -26.30 2.10
N ASP A 197 -21.04 -26.59 2.53
CA ASP A 197 -20.12 -27.45 1.74
C ASP A 197 -19.14 -28.34 2.53
N GLY A 198 -19.21 -28.38 3.87
CA GLY A 198 -18.38 -29.27 4.68
C GLY A 198 -16.88 -28.94 4.72
N ARG A 199 -16.42 -27.77 4.26
CA ARG A 199 -14.99 -27.42 4.11
C ARG A 199 -14.48 -26.31 5.04
N GLY A 200 -15.15 -26.08 6.17
CA GLY A 200 -14.79 -25.03 7.12
C GLY A 200 -15.24 -23.62 6.70
N ASP A 201 -14.80 -22.63 7.47
CA ASP A 201 -15.21 -21.23 7.32
C ASP A 201 -14.67 -20.58 6.04
N CYS A 202 -15.47 -19.71 5.40
CA CYS A 202 -14.96 -18.81 4.36
C CYS A 202 -14.27 -17.58 4.99
N LEU A 203 -13.30 -17.00 4.29
CA LEU A 203 -12.49 -15.87 4.78
C LEU A 203 -13.34 -14.73 5.36
N THR A 204 -14.32 -14.25 4.59
CA THR A 204 -15.17 -13.13 5.03
C THR A 204 -16.13 -13.49 6.16
N GLY A 205 -16.53 -14.76 6.26
CA GLY A 205 -17.36 -15.23 7.36
C GLY A 205 -16.57 -15.33 8.66
N PHE A 206 -15.34 -15.82 8.56
CA PHE A 206 -14.38 -15.86 9.64
C PHE A 206 -14.04 -14.44 10.12
N MET A 207 -13.72 -13.53 9.20
CA MET A 207 -13.47 -12.12 9.51
C MET A 207 -14.63 -11.46 10.25
N ARG A 208 -15.86 -11.58 9.73
CA ARG A 208 -17.04 -10.98 10.37
C ARG A 208 -17.34 -11.49 11.78
N ARG A 209 -16.84 -12.68 12.15
CA ARG A 209 -17.03 -13.25 13.50
C ARG A 209 -15.91 -12.90 14.47
N ASN A 210 -14.69 -12.72 13.94
CA ASN A 210 -13.49 -12.60 14.77
C ASN A 210 -12.94 -11.17 14.80
N THR A 211 -13.53 -10.23 14.07
CA THR A 211 -13.09 -8.84 14.03
C THR A 211 -14.26 -7.86 14.11
N PRO A 212 -14.00 -6.58 14.41
CA PRO A 212 -14.98 -5.50 14.32
C PRO A 212 -15.59 -5.30 12.92
N LEU A 213 -15.11 -5.99 11.88
CA LEU A 213 -15.62 -5.91 10.51
C LEU A 213 -16.86 -6.81 10.29
N TRP A 214 -17.72 -6.95 11.29
CA TRP A 214 -18.91 -7.80 11.26
C TRP A 214 -19.91 -7.44 10.14
N ALA A 215 -19.92 -6.18 9.72
CA ALA A 215 -20.75 -5.64 8.63
C ALA A 215 -20.02 -5.51 7.28
N TYR A 216 -18.90 -6.21 7.07
CA TYR A 216 -18.04 -6.04 5.89
C TYR A 216 -18.79 -6.06 4.53
N LYS A 217 -18.49 -5.09 3.66
CA LYS A 217 -18.94 -4.92 2.27
C LYS A 217 -17.82 -4.27 1.44
N LYS A 218 -17.66 -4.67 0.18
CA LYS A 218 -16.49 -4.29 -0.65
C LYS A 218 -16.25 -2.78 -0.87
N SER A 219 -17.29 -1.96 -0.81
CA SER A 219 -17.22 -0.53 -1.20
C SER A 219 -17.11 0.45 -0.03
N GLU A 220 -17.12 -0.04 1.21
CA GLU A 220 -17.08 0.82 2.40
C GLU A 220 -15.63 1.24 2.72
N ASP A 221 -15.48 2.35 3.46
CA ASP A 221 -14.18 2.78 3.96
C ASP A 221 -13.81 2.05 5.25
N TYR A 222 -12.84 1.13 5.16
CA TYR A 222 -12.28 0.43 6.31
C TYR A 222 -11.00 1.05 6.84
N PHE A 223 -10.42 2.00 6.11
CA PHE A 223 -9.13 2.57 6.49
C PHE A 223 -9.14 3.18 7.90
N PRO A 224 -10.17 3.95 8.35
CA PRO A 224 -10.20 4.51 9.70
C PRO A 224 -10.13 3.47 10.83
N ILE A 225 -10.71 2.28 10.63
CA ILE A 225 -10.72 1.20 11.63
C ILE A 225 -9.40 0.40 11.58
N LEU A 226 -8.81 0.26 10.39
CA LEU A 226 -7.62 -0.55 10.19
C LEU A 226 -6.33 0.23 10.47
N ASN A 227 -6.26 1.52 10.15
CA ASN A 227 -5.04 2.33 10.27
C ASN A 227 -4.41 2.32 11.67
N PRO A 228 -5.16 2.42 12.79
CA PRO A 228 -4.58 2.32 14.13
C PRO A 228 -3.88 0.98 14.44
N LEU A 229 -4.17 -0.05 13.64
CA LEU A 229 -3.65 -1.41 13.78
C LEU A 229 -2.70 -1.78 12.63
N LEU A 230 -2.29 -0.82 11.81
CA LEU A 230 -1.47 -1.05 10.62
C LEU A 230 -0.17 -1.78 10.97
N GLU A 231 0.46 -1.41 12.07
CA GLU A 231 1.70 -2.04 12.50
C GLU A 231 1.53 -3.50 12.89
N ASN A 232 0.42 -3.84 13.57
CA ASN A 232 0.07 -5.22 13.86
C ASN A 232 -0.05 -6.02 12.57
N ALA A 233 -0.70 -5.47 11.55
CA ALA A 233 -0.83 -6.14 10.26
C ALA A 233 0.53 -6.42 9.60
N MET A 234 1.47 -5.47 9.63
CA MET A 234 2.82 -5.69 9.08
C MET A 234 3.60 -6.76 9.84
N ARG A 235 3.55 -6.74 11.18
CA ARG A 235 4.19 -7.75 12.03
C ARG A 235 3.59 -9.14 11.80
N ASN A 236 2.26 -9.22 11.72
CA ASN A 236 1.53 -10.47 11.51
C ASN A 236 1.76 -11.03 10.08
N ALA A 237 1.85 -10.17 9.06
CA ALA A 237 2.20 -10.58 7.70
C ALA A 237 3.61 -11.17 7.63
N ARG A 238 4.59 -10.51 8.27
CA ARG A 238 5.97 -11.04 8.38
C ARG A 238 5.99 -12.40 9.06
N PHE A 239 5.33 -12.53 10.20
CA PHE A 239 5.23 -13.79 10.94
C PHE A 239 4.69 -14.92 10.06
N LEU A 240 3.62 -14.68 9.29
CA LEU A 240 3.10 -15.67 8.36
C LEU A 240 4.13 -16.03 7.29
N ARG A 241 4.82 -15.05 6.69
CA ARG A 241 5.82 -15.35 5.66
C ARG A 241 7.00 -16.17 6.18
N GLU A 242 7.46 -15.92 7.40
CA GLU A 242 8.54 -16.69 8.03
C GLU A 242 8.12 -18.12 8.37
N LYS A 243 6.84 -18.32 8.71
CA LYS A 243 6.29 -19.63 9.04
C LYS A 243 6.15 -20.55 7.83
N TYR A 244 5.87 -20.02 6.64
CA TYR A 244 5.63 -20.81 5.43
C TYR A 244 6.91 -20.91 4.57
N PRO A 245 7.40 -22.13 4.28
CA PRO A 245 8.71 -22.33 3.67
C PRO A 245 8.83 -21.72 2.27
N GLU A 246 10.02 -21.27 1.93
CA GLU A 246 10.30 -20.57 0.67
C GLU A 246 10.30 -21.49 -0.57
N ASN A 247 10.22 -22.81 -0.37
CA ASN A 247 10.29 -23.80 -1.44
C ASN A 247 9.08 -23.78 -2.38
N LEU A 248 7.97 -23.14 -1.99
CA LEU A 248 6.82 -22.90 -2.87
C LEU A 248 6.85 -21.48 -3.45
N PRO A 249 6.46 -21.28 -4.72
CA PRO A 249 6.19 -19.95 -5.24
C PRO A 249 5.20 -19.20 -4.35
N PHE A 250 5.37 -17.87 -4.20
CA PHE A 250 4.55 -17.08 -3.27
C PHE A 250 3.05 -17.22 -3.52
N PHE A 251 2.64 -17.37 -4.78
CA PHE A 251 1.25 -17.51 -5.20
C PHE A 251 0.65 -18.89 -4.90
N GLU A 252 1.46 -19.86 -4.48
CA GLU A 252 0.99 -21.19 -4.04
C GLU A 252 0.89 -21.28 -2.50
N ARG A 253 1.30 -20.25 -1.77
CA ARG A 253 1.29 -20.23 -0.29
C ARG A 253 -0.05 -19.72 0.24
N ASN A 254 -0.59 -20.35 1.28
CA ASN A 254 -1.86 -19.97 1.90
C ASN A 254 -1.94 -20.44 3.36
N PRO A 255 -2.17 -19.55 4.34
CA PRO A 255 -2.28 -18.09 4.24
C PRO A 255 -0.95 -17.42 3.89
N TYR A 256 -0.99 -16.38 3.07
CA TYR A 256 0.20 -15.63 2.68
C TYR A 256 -0.16 -14.25 2.14
N THR A 257 0.65 -13.23 2.47
CA THR A 257 0.53 -11.91 1.85
C THR A 257 1.85 -11.14 1.89
N THR A 258 2.02 -10.24 0.90
CA THR A 258 3.13 -9.28 0.80
C THR A 258 2.63 -7.83 0.77
N MET A 259 1.39 -7.57 1.21
CA MET A 259 0.83 -6.21 1.25
C MET A 259 1.65 -5.25 2.13
N ASP A 260 2.28 -5.74 3.19
CA ASP A 260 3.19 -4.95 4.03
C ASP A 260 4.43 -4.47 3.27
N PHE A 261 4.87 -5.14 2.20
CA PHE A 261 5.96 -4.62 1.36
C PHE A 261 5.55 -3.34 0.62
N LEU A 262 4.33 -3.33 0.06
CA LEU A 262 3.77 -2.12 -0.56
C LEU A 262 3.63 -1.00 0.46
N ILE A 263 3.08 -1.30 1.63
CA ILE A 263 2.87 -0.30 2.68
C ILE A 263 4.20 0.28 3.16
N LYS A 264 5.22 -0.58 3.34
CA LYS A 264 6.56 -0.14 3.69
C LYS A 264 7.16 0.80 2.64
N SER A 265 6.98 0.49 1.36
CA SER A 265 7.45 1.39 0.28
C SER A 265 6.67 2.70 0.25
N LEU A 266 5.34 2.61 0.36
CA LEU A 266 4.43 3.74 0.29
C LEU A 266 4.65 4.73 1.45
N LEU A 267 4.81 4.25 2.67
CA LEU A 267 5.04 5.09 3.85
C LEU A 267 6.53 5.33 4.16
N LYS A 268 7.44 4.77 3.35
CA LYS A 268 8.89 4.73 3.66
C LYS A 268 9.13 4.21 5.09
N TRP A 269 8.45 3.12 5.44
CA TRP A 269 8.46 2.57 6.79
C TRP A 269 9.80 1.92 7.14
N VAL A 270 10.24 2.10 8.39
CA VAL A 270 11.42 1.48 9.01
C VAL A 270 11.00 0.78 10.30
N GLY A 271 11.04 -0.55 10.33
CA GLY A 271 10.80 -1.30 11.57
C GLY A 271 12.03 -1.34 12.47
N GLN A 272 11.86 -1.62 13.76
CA GLN A 272 12.97 -1.91 14.67
C GLN A 272 13.79 -3.11 14.17
N GLY A 273 15.11 -2.95 14.04
CA GLY A 273 16.01 -3.95 13.44
C GLY A 273 15.89 -4.07 11.91
N GLU A 274 14.91 -3.37 11.34
CA GLU A 274 14.61 -3.05 9.94
C GLU A 274 15.71 -2.29 9.21
N GLU A 275 16.22 -2.76 8.06
CA GLU A 275 16.89 -1.85 7.11
C GLU A 275 15.90 -1.38 6.03
N THR A 276 15.94 -0.09 5.67
CA THR A 276 15.31 0.45 4.47
C THR A 276 16.30 1.27 3.66
N THR A 277 15.98 1.56 2.41
CA THR A 277 16.75 2.48 1.56
C THR A 277 15.97 3.75 1.29
N ILE A 278 16.58 4.91 1.55
CA ILE A 278 16.06 6.23 1.21
C ILE A 278 17.12 6.98 0.41
N GLY A 279 16.85 7.21 -0.88
CA GLY A 279 17.83 7.74 -1.81
C GLY A 279 19.07 6.83 -1.89
N PHE A 280 20.23 7.39 -1.58
CA PHE A 280 21.51 6.67 -1.55
C PHE A 280 21.90 6.16 -0.17
N PHE A 281 20.97 6.16 0.78
CA PHE A 281 21.23 5.78 2.16
C PHE A 281 20.46 4.54 2.57
N LYS A 282 21.15 3.61 3.22
CA LYS A 282 20.50 2.58 4.05
C LYS A 282 20.28 3.13 5.44
N ILE A 283 19.08 2.96 5.98
CA ILE A 283 18.69 3.43 7.30
C ILE A 283 18.18 2.25 8.11
N LYS A 284 18.69 2.13 9.35
CA LYS A 284 18.29 1.11 10.31
C LYS A 284 17.99 1.72 11.66
N ILE A 285 16.88 1.35 12.29
CA ILE A 285 16.64 1.67 13.71
C ILE A 285 17.29 0.59 14.57
N VAL A 286 18.26 0.98 15.40
CA VAL A 286 19.02 0.08 16.28
C VAL A 286 18.58 0.15 17.74
N GLU A 287 18.01 1.27 18.18
CA GLU A 287 17.47 1.45 19.53
C GLU A 287 16.23 2.34 19.47
N THR A 288 15.24 2.08 20.31
CA THR A 288 13.94 2.80 20.32
C THR A 288 13.61 3.44 21.67
N GLN A 289 14.44 3.21 22.71
CA GLN A 289 14.24 3.79 24.04
C GLN A 289 15.59 4.06 24.74
N PRO A 290 15.77 5.22 25.40
CA PRO A 290 14.83 6.34 25.53
C PRO A 290 14.71 7.20 24.26
N ASP A 291 15.67 7.09 23.36
CA ASP A 291 15.76 7.81 22.10
C ASP A 291 15.72 6.80 20.92
N PHE A 292 15.32 7.25 19.73
CA PHE A 292 15.48 6.42 18.53
C PHE A 292 16.89 6.59 17.99
N VAL A 293 17.70 5.53 17.99
CA VAL A 293 19.02 5.55 17.37
C VAL A 293 18.92 4.92 16.00
N LEU A 294 19.28 5.69 14.97
CA LEU A 294 19.38 5.26 13.59
C LEU A 294 20.84 5.01 13.22
N VAL A 295 21.07 4.06 12.33
CA VAL A 295 22.32 3.94 11.57
C VAL A 295 22.01 4.31 10.13
N CYS A 296 22.70 5.32 9.61
CA CYS A 296 22.63 5.75 8.22
C CYS A 296 23.94 5.35 7.52
N ARG A 297 23.85 4.62 6.40
CA ARG A 297 24.99 4.20 5.59
C ARG A 297 24.85 4.72 4.16
N ASN A 298 25.85 5.42 3.63
CA ASN A 298 25.92 5.71 2.19
C ASN A 298 26.23 4.41 1.42
N ILE A 299 25.36 4.03 0.50
CA ILE A 299 25.52 2.84 -0.33
C ILE A 299 25.92 3.14 -1.78
N SER A 300 26.18 4.41 -2.09
CA SER A 300 26.70 4.79 -3.41
C SER A 300 28.23 4.80 -3.43
N GLU A 301 28.79 4.70 -4.63
CA GLU A 301 30.23 4.83 -4.90
C GLU A 301 30.72 6.29 -4.84
N PHE A 302 29.81 7.24 -4.59
CA PHE A 302 30.10 8.66 -4.56
C PHE A 302 29.83 9.26 -3.19
N ASN A 303 30.40 10.43 -2.95
CA ASN A 303 30.06 11.25 -1.80
C ASN A 303 28.59 11.68 -1.88
N GLN A 304 27.83 11.50 -0.79
CA GLN A 304 26.41 11.83 -0.74
C GLN A 304 26.09 12.78 0.39
N ILE A 305 25.13 13.66 0.17
CA ILE A 305 24.54 14.46 1.24
C ILE A 305 23.16 13.89 1.54
N LEU A 306 22.89 13.71 2.82
CA LEU A 306 21.57 13.29 3.27
C LEU A 306 20.62 14.48 3.21
N HIS A 307 20.06 14.72 2.03
CA HIS A 307 18.98 15.68 1.84
C HIS A 307 17.77 15.33 2.72
N GLU A 308 16.92 16.33 2.96
CA GLU A 308 15.71 16.16 3.75
C GLU A 308 14.92 14.91 3.30
N SER A 309 14.83 13.97 4.23
CA SER A 309 14.26 12.64 4.00
C SER A 309 13.19 12.36 5.03
N HIS A 310 12.07 11.80 4.60
CA HIS A 310 10.92 11.49 5.46
C HIS A 310 10.75 9.97 5.53
N PHE A 311 10.58 9.44 6.74
CA PHE A 311 10.35 8.02 6.96
C PHE A 311 9.41 7.80 8.15
N PHE A 312 8.84 6.61 8.25
CA PHE A 312 7.86 6.29 9.28
C PHE A 312 8.31 5.11 10.13
N SER A 313 8.11 5.17 11.44
CA SER A 313 8.37 4.05 12.35
C SER A 313 7.48 4.14 13.58
N ASP A 314 6.99 3.01 14.08
CA ASP A 314 6.20 2.90 15.32
C ASP A 314 5.07 3.94 15.46
N GLY A 315 4.36 4.24 14.36
CA GLY A 315 3.27 5.22 14.36
C GLY A 315 3.71 6.68 14.23
N ILE A 316 5.02 6.94 14.13
CA ILE A 316 5.63 8.27 14.14
C ILE A 316 6.26 8.56 12.78
N SER A 317 6.02 9.78 12.27
CA SER A 317 6.73 10.31 11.12
C SER A 317 8.00 11.03 11.57
N PHE A 318 9.10 10.74 10.90
CA PHE A 318 10.41 11.31 11.13
C PHE A 318 10.87 12.10 9.92
N ARG A 319 11.32 13.32 10.17
CA ARG A 319 12.07 14.13 9.19
C ARG A 319 13.54 14.09 9.55
N LEU A 320 14.37 13.66 8.60
CA LEU A 320 15.81 13.50 8.71
C LEU A 320 16.48 14.54 7.81
N VAL A 321 17.20 15.51 8.40
CA VAL A 321 17.88 16.59 7.65
C VAL A 321 19.36 16.62 7.96
N GLY A 322 20.21 16.07 7.09
CA GLY A 322 21.66 16.10 7.27
C GLY A 322 22.34 17.23 6.48
N ASP A 323 23.24 17.97 7.10
CA ASP A 323 24.07 19.02 6.46
C ASP A 323 25.53 18.57 6.18
N GLY A 324 25.76 17.26 6.03
CA GLY A 324 27.09 16.66 6.03
C GLY A 324 27.26 15.65 4.92
N VAL A 325 28.47 15.62 4.36
CA VAL A 325 28.87 14.68 3.32
C VAL A 325 29.17 13.32 3.95
N PHE A 326 28.58 12.27 3.41
CA PHE A 326 28.92 10.88 3.68
C PHE A 326 29.83 10.36 2.57
N GLU A 327 31.00 9.84 2.94
CA GLU A 327 31.87 9.11 2.01
C GLU A 327 31.23 7.78 1.59
N PRO A 328 31.68 7.16 0.49
CA PRO A 328 31.23 5.82 0.10
C PRO A 328 31.39 4.83 1.26
N ASP A 329 30.34 4.03 1.51
CA ASP A 329 30.26 3.07 2.62
C ASP A 329 30.34 3.63 4.04
N GLU A 330 30.43 4.95 4.22
CA GLU A 330 30.45 5.57 5.54
C GLU A 330 29.15 5.29 6.29
N GLN A 331 29.28 4.90 7.56
CA GLN A 331 28.18 4.70 8.50
C GLN A 331 28.23 5.76 9.59
N ARG A 332 27.09 6.37 9.89
CA ARG A 332 26.93 7.29 11.03
C ARG A 332 25.72 6.92 11.87
N PHE A 333 25.86 7.14 13.18
CA PHE A 333 24.77 6.99 14.14
C PHE A 333 24.04 8.33 14.29
N VAL A 334 22.71 8.28 14.29
CA VAL A 334 21.86 9.46 14.43
C VAL A 334 20.86 9.20 15.55
N THR A 335 20.97 9.97 16.64
CA THR A 335 20.06 9.86 17.79
C THR A 335 18.91 10.85 17.65
N LEU A 336 17.68 10.36 17.72
CA LEU A 336 16.44 11.14 17.66
C LEU A 336 15.85 11.21 19.08
N LYS A 337 15.86 12.41 19.66
CA LYS A 337 15.25 12.65 20.96
C LYS A 337 13.79 13.04 20.81
N PHE A 338 12.90 12.36 21.55
CA PHE A 338 11.48 12.71 21.54
C PHE A 338 11.23 13.91 22.45
N HIS A 339 10.66 14.99 21.91
CA HIS A 339 9.97 16.01 22.70
C HIS A 339 8.52 16.09 22.25
N SER A 340 7.62 16.02 23.21
CA SER A 340 6.18 16.01 22.98
C SER A 340 5.77 17.25 22.19
N GLN A 341 5.25 17.03 20.98
CA GLN A 341 4.73 17.97 19.98
C GLN A 341 5.69 18.23 18.80
N THR A 342 5.31 17.65 17.65
CA THR A 342 5.86 17.84 16.28
C THR A 342 7.38 17.66 16.13
N THR A 343 7.79 16.50 15.60
CA THR A 343 9.18 16.09 15.40
C THR A 343 9.78 16.62 14.09
N ASP A 344 10.02 17.92 14.02
CA ASP A 344 10.94 18.50 13.04
C ASP A 344 12.39 18.37 13.56
N ILE A 345 13.15 17.37 13.10
CA ILE A 345 14.51 17.13 13.58
C ILE A 345 15.52 17.69 12.58
N LYS A 346 16.16 18.82 12.94
CA LYS A 346 17.28 19.40 12.20
C LYS A 346 18.60 18.88 12.75
N PHE A 347 19.45 18.31 11.91
CA PHE A 347 20.81 17.95 12.28
C PHE A 347 21.75 19.05 11.80
N LYS A 348 22.73 19.38 12.64
CA LYS A 348 23.85 20.25 12.29
C LYS A 348 25.14 19.49 12.58
N PHE A 349 25.87 19.06 11.56
CA PHE A 349 27.10 18.28 11.72
C PHE A 349 28.27 19.21 12.10
N PRO A 350 29.04 18.88 13.16
CA PRO A 350 30.25 19.61 13.47
C PRO A 350 31.42 19.14 12.59
N ALA A 351 32.45 19.97 12.50
CA ALA A 351 33.65 19.71 11.71
C ALA A 351 34.46 18.51 12.24
N GLU A 352 34.74 17.56 11.33
CA GLU A 352 35.70 16.43 11.24
C GLU A 352 36.25 15.66 12.46
N ASN A 353 36.16 16.11 13.72
CA ASN A 353 36.96 15.51 14.81
C ASN A 353 36.21 14.93 16.01
N ASP A 354 34.89 14.79 15.97
CA ASP A 354 34.13 14.37 17.15
C ASP A 354 33.27 13.12 16.87
N ARG A 355 33.64 11.98 17.49
CA ARG A 355 33.14 10.63 17.15
C ARG A 355 31.89 10.17 17.90
N ASP A 356 31.38 10.92 18.87
CA ASP A 356 30.17 10.54 19.62
C ASP A 356 29.37 11.79 20.05
N PHE A 357 28.26 12.13 19.37
CA PHE A 357 27.39 13.21 19.86
C PHE A 357 25.89 12.96 19.76
N VAL A 358 25.23 13.48 20.79
CA VAL A 358 23.81 13.51 21.09
C VAL A 358 23.32 14.95 20.89
N TRP A 359 22.30 15.17 20.06
CA TRP A 359 21.80 16.53 19.76
C TRP A 359 20.45 16.83 20.42
N PHE A 360 20.27 18.11 20.75
CA PHE A 360 19.07 18.69 21.34
C PHE A 360 18.36 19.57 20.30
N LEU A 361 17.04 19.46 20.25
CA LEU A 361 16.17 20.19 19.35
C LEU A 361 15.89 21.59 19.94
N SER A 362 16.13 22.64 19.16
CA SER A 362 15.61 23.99 19.45
C SER A 362 14.20 24.11 18.88
N VAL A 363 13.29 24.57 19.73
CA VAL A 363 11.91 24.97 19.39
C VAL A 363 11.90 26.00 18.26
#